data_AF-A0A3B0Y5X4-F1
#
_entry.id   AF-A0A3B0Y5X4-F1
#
_cell.length_a   1.000
_cell.length_b   1.000
_cell.length_c   1.000
_cell.angle_alpha   90.00
_cell.angle_beta   90.00
_cell.angle_gamma   90.00
#
_symmetry.space_group_name_H-M   'P 1'
#
loop_
_entity.id
_entity.type
_entity.pdbx_description
1 polymer ?
#
loop_
_entity_poly.entity_id
_entity_poly.type
_entity_poly.pdbx_seq_one_letter_code
_entity_poly.pdbx_strand_id
1 'polypeptide(L)'
;MRVTFKFRFTGWVLGLLLLTPVMVMAEQQSVPWNTLSETEQDVLKPFAKRWKAMPPEQRKAMRERHERFRKLPPEQQQRLCERRQWFQELPQERREALRNKWRTMSPGERKRFRDKHRP
;
A
#
# COMPACT_ATOMS: atom_id res chain seq x y z
N MET A 1 -15.46 -45.75 -5.16
CA MET A 1 -16.12 -45.18 -6.35
C MET A 1 -15.05 -44.61 -7.26
N ARG A 2 -14.91 -45.19 -8.45
CA ARG A 2 -13.89 -44.84 -9.45
C ARG A 2 -14.60 -44.08 -10.56
N VAL A 3 -14.18 -42.84 -10.82
CA VAL A 3 -14.49 -42.18 -12.09
C VAL A 3 -13.23 -42.26 -12.93
N THR A 4 -13.25 -43.22 -13.85
CA THR A 4 -12.19 -43.44 -14.84
C THR A 4 -12.36 -42.47 -15.99
N PHE A 5 -11.40 -41.57 -16.21
CA PHE A 5 -11.31 -40.82 -17.47
C PHE A 5 -10.12 -41.35 -18.26
N LYS A 6 -10.42 -42.25 -19.22
CA LYS A 6 -9.46 -42.81 -20.17
C LYS A 6 -9.24 -41.79 -21.29
N PHE A 7 -8.18 -40.99 -21.21
CA PHE A 7 -7.67 -40.28 -22.39
C PHE A 7 -6.58 -41.11 -23.04
N ARG A 8 -6.89 -41.67 -24.22
CA ARG A 8 -5.93 -42.41 -25.04
C ARG A 8 -5.13 -41.42 -25.89
N PHE A 9 -3.96 -41.01 -25.40
CA PHE A 9 -2.95 -40.33 -26.24
C PHE A 9 -2.00 -41.40 -26.81
N THR A 10 -2.39 -42.02 -27.92
CA THR A 10 -1.44 -42.68 -28.81
C THR A 10 -0.88 -41.62 -29.75
N GLY A 11 0.34 -41.18 -29.47
CA GLY A 11 1.09 -40.24 -30.31
C GLY A 11 2.43 -39.95 -29.65
N TRP A 12 3.42 -40.79 -29.92
CA TRP A 12 4.80 -40.61 -29.48
C TRP A 12 5.45 -39.45 -30.24
N VAL A 13 5.73 -38.35 -29.54
CA VAL A 13 6.92 -37.53 -29.80
C VAL A 13 7.49 -37.15 -28.43
N LEU A 14 8.62 -37.78 -28.09
CA LEU A 14 9.43 -37.46 -26.91
C LEU A 14 10.00 -36.04 -27.04
N GLY A 15 9.88 -35.22 -25.99
CA GLY A 15 10.53 -33.92 -25.93
C GLY A 15 10.50 -33.31 -24.54
N LEU A 16 11.51 -33.65 -23.74
CA LEU A 16 11.95 -33.01 -22.49
C LEU A 16 10.96 -32.87 -21.31
N LEU A 17 11.34 -33.58 -20.27
CA LEU A 17 11.05 -33.37 -18.85
C LEU A 17 11.35 -31.92 -18.43
N LEU A 18 10.33 -31.07 -18.30
CA LEU A 18 10.36 -29.92 -17.39
C LEU A 18 9.00 -29.77 -16.70
N LEU A 19 8.94 -30.35 -15.50
CA LEU A 19 8.15 -29.81 -14.40
C LEU A 19 8.50 -28.32 -14.24
N THR A 20 7.63 -27.43 -14.69
CA THR A 20 7.52 -26.12 -14.05
C THR A 20 6.09 -25.96 -13.55
N PRO A 21 5.77 -26.41 -12.33
CA PRO A 21 4.86 -25.58 -11.56
C PRO A 21 5.60 -24.26 -11.37
N VAL A 22 5.23 -23.21 -12.10
CA VAL A 22 5.58 -21.84 -11.68
C VAL A 22 4.81 -21.60 -10.39
N MET A 23 5.44 -22.04 -9.31
CA MET A 23 5.12 -21.74 -7.94
C MET A 23 5.52 -20.27 -7.72
N VAL A 24 4.51 -19.43 -7.54
CA VAL A 24 4.56 -18.12 -6.88
C VAL A 24 5.60 -17.13 -7.42
N MET A 25 5.14 -16.14 -8.17
CA MET A 25 5.66 -14.78 -8.01
C MET A 25 4.47 -13.83 -8.07
N ALA A 26 4.04 -13.34 -6.91
CA ALA A 26 3.41 -12.03 -6.80
C ALA A 26 4.46 -10.94 -7.10
N GLU A 27 5.12 -11.04 -8.26
CA GLU A 27 5.91 -9.96 -8.84
C GLU A 27 4.91 -9.02 -9.51
N GLN A 28 4.62 -7.89 -8.88
CA GLN A 28 5.33 -6.66 -9.21
C GLN A 28 4.74 -6.02 -10.48
N GLN A 29 3.51 -5.54 -10.38
CA GLN A 29 3.02 -4.45 -11.21
C GLN A 29 3.80 -3.17 -10.85
N SER A 30 5.10 -3.13 -11.15
CA SER A 30 5.84 -1.87 -11.21
C SER A 30 5.70 -1.34 -12.63
N VAL A 31 4.86 -0.32 -12.80
CA VAL A 31 4.74 0.39 -14.07
C VAL A 31 6.11 1.01 -14.40
N PRO A 32 6.75 0.67 -15.54
CA PRO A 32 8.03 1.25 -15.90
C PRO A 32 7.93 2.77 -16.02
N TRP A 33 8.96 3.50 -15.56
CA TRP A 33 8.92 4.98 -15.58
C TRP A 33 8.64 5.55 -16.98
N ASN A 34 9.19 4.91 -18.02
CA ASN A 34 9.06 5.35 -19.41
C ASN A 34 7.67 5.11 -20.01
N THR A 35 6.80 4.35 -19.35
CA THR A 35 5.42 4.12 -19.80
C THR A 35 4.42 5.09 -19.16
N LEU A 36 4.86 5.89 -18.18
CA LEU A 36 4.05 6.95 -17.60
C LEU A 36 3.99 8.12 -18.57
N SER A 37 2.82 8.75 -18.68
CA SER A 37 2.65 9.97 -19.46
C SER A 37 3.54 11.10 -18.91
N GLU A 38 3.86 12.09 -19.75
CA GLU A 38 4.69 13.24 -19.34
C GLU A 38 4.12 13.96 -18.12
N THR A 39 2.79 14.11 -18.04
CA THR A 39 2.07 14.70 -16.91
C THR A 39 2.21 13.87 -15.63
N GLU A 40 2.13 12.54 -15.70
CA GLU A 40 2.32 11.66 -14.54
C GLU A 40 3.78 11.68 -14.06
N GLN A 41 4.73 11.67 -15.00
CA GLN A 41 6.15 11.79 -14.67
C GLN A 41 6.42 13.11 -13.95
N ASP A 42 5.87 14.22 -14.42
CA ASP A 42 6.04 15.53 -13.78
C ASP A 42 5.51 15.60 -12.36
N VAL A 43 4.35 15.00 -12.11
CA VAL A 43 3.79 14.89 -10.75
C VAL A 43 4.70 14.04 -9.85
N LEU A 44 5.34 13.00 -10.39
CA LEU A 44 6.15 12.05 -9.62
C LEU A 44 7.62 12.45 -9.47
N LYS A 45 8.18 13.27 -10.37
CA LYS A 45 9.58 13.75 -10.33
C LYS A 45 9.97 14.34 -8.96
N PRO A 46 9.17 15.23 -8.33
CA PRO A 46 9.47 15.76 -7.00
C PRO A 46 9.55 14.67 -5.92
N PHE A 47 8.65 13.68 -5.98
CA PHE A 47 8.65 12.56 -5.05
C PHE A 47 9.89 11.69 -5.21
N ALA A 48 10.29 11.40 -6.45
CA ALA A 48 11.49 10.62 -6.74
C ALA A 48 12.76 11.31 -6.22
N LYS A 49 12.88 12.64 -6.42
CA LYS A 49 13.99 13.44 -5.87
C LYS A 49 14.02 13.38 -4.34
N ARG A 50 12.87 13.58 -3.68
CA ARG A 50 12.77 13.49 -2.21
C ARG A 50 13.06 12.08 -1.71
N TRP A 51 12.65 11.05 -2.44
CA TRP A 51 12.93 9.65 -2.11
C TRP A 51 14.42 9.34 -2.12
N LYS A 52 15.14 9.77 -3.16
CA LYS A 52 16.59 9.61 -3.27
C LYS A 52 17.34 10.37 -2.17
N ALA A 53 16.85 11.54 -1.76
CA ALA A 53 17.43 12.36 -0.70
C ALA A 53 17.13 11.85 0.72
N MET A 54 16.23 10.88 0.90
CA MET A 54 15.91 10.35 2.23
C MET A 54 16.99 9.37 2.75
N PRO A 55 17.42 9.51 4.02
CA PRO A 55 18.27 8.53 4.68
C PRO A 55 17.71 7.10 4.55
N PRO A 56 18.58 6.08 4.48
CA PRO A 56 18.15 4.70 4.29
C PRO A 56 17.18 4.22 5.38
N GLU A 57 17.33 4.70 6.62
CA GLU A 57 16.46 4.41 7.76
C GLU A 57 15.04 4.96 7.52
N GLN A 58 14.93 6.17 6.98
CA GLN A 58 13.63 6.77 6.67
C GLN A 58 12.95 6.05 5.51
N ARG A 59 13.70 5.66 4.47
CA ARG A 59 13.17 4.83 3.36
C ARG A 59 12.68 3.48 3.87
N LYS A 60 13.42 2.83 4.78
CA LYS A 60 13.01 1.58 5.42
C LYS A 60 11.72 1.76 6.23
N ALA A 61 11.65 2.76 7.10
CA ALA A 61 10.45 3.05 7.90
C ALA A 61 9.22 3.34 7.03
N MET A 62 9.39 4.07 5.92
CA MET A 62 8.29 4.32 4.97
C MET A 62 7.82 3.03 4.30
N ARG A 63 8.76 2.17 3.86
CA ARG A 63 8.43 0.87 3.27
C ARG A 63 7.68 -0.02 4.25
N GLU A 64 8.15 -0.13 5.48
CA GLU A 64 7.47 -0.91 6.52
C GLU A 64 6.05 -0.38 6.82
N ARG A 65 5.88 0.94 6.86
CA ARG A 65 4.57 1.56 7.06
C ARG A 65 3.62 1.24 5.89
N HIS A 66 4.14 1.27 4.68
CA HIS A 66 3.38 0.91 3.48
C HIS A 66 2.97 -0.57 3.50
N GLU A 67 3.90 -1.48 3.82
CA GLU A 67 3.60 -2.90 3.96
C GLU A 67 2.55 -3.18 5.05
N ARG A 68 2.65 -2.50 6.20
CA ARG A 68 1.61 -2.61 7.24
C ARG A 68 0.26 -2.12 6.74
N PHE A 69 0.21 -1.02 5.98
CA PHE A 69 -1.03 -0.50 5.43
C PHE A 69 -1.67 -1.46 4.42
N ARG A 70 -0.89 -2.03 3.50
CA ARG A 70 -1.38 -2.99 2.51
C ARG A 70 -1.95 -4.27 3.12
N LYS A 71 -1.44 -4.67 4.29
CA LYS A 71 -1.92 -5.84 5.04
C LYS A 71 -3.20 -5.57 5.85
N LEU A 72 -3.65 -4.33 5.96
CA LEU A 72 -4.91 -4.03 6.64
C LEU A 72 -6.10 -4.53 5.82
N PRO A 73 -7.19 -4.99 6.46
CA PRO A 73 -8.46 -5.23 5.77
C PRO A 73 -8.95 -3.97 5.04
N PRO A 74 -9.66 -4.12 3.90
CA PRO A 74 -10.05 -2.99 3.05
C PRO A 74 -10.87 -1.93 3.80
N GLU A 75 -11.74 -2.34 4.74
CA GLU A 75 -12.53 -1.41 5.55
C GLU A 75 -11.64 -0.57 6.48
N GLN A 76 -10.53 -1.14 6.97
CA GLN A 76 -9.58 -0.40 7.79
C GLN A 76 -8.75 0.57 6.93
N GLN A 77 -8.38 0.16 5.71
CA GLN A 77 -7.70 1.05 4.76
C GLN A 77 -8.58 2.25 4.41
N GLN A 78 -9.86 2.00 4.10
CA GLN A 78 -10.84 3.04 3.80
C GLN A 78 -10.99 4.03 4.96
N ARG A 79 -11.18 3.54 6.20
CA ARG A 79 -11.25 4.40 7.40
C ARG A 79 -10.00 5.26 7.60
N LEU A 80 -8.82 4.80 7.18
CA LEU A 80 -7.59 5.60 7.26
C LEU A 80 -7.53 6.67 6.17
N CYS A 81 -8.00 6.35 4.96
CA CYS A 81 -8.11 7.29 3.85
C CYS A 81 -9.12 8.39 4.15
N GLU A 82 -10.33 8.04 4.59
CA GLU A 82 -11.38 9.00 4.99
C GLU A 82 -10.90 9.93 6.11
N ARG A 83 -10.25 9.37 7.13
CA ARG A 83 -9.66 10.18 8.22
C ARG A 83 -8.60 11.15 7.69
N ARG A 84 -7.77 10.71 6.74
CA ARG A 84 -6.75 11.59 6.14
C ARG A 84 -7.44 12.70 5.35
N GLN A 85 -8.45 12.37 4.56
CA GLN A 85 -9.19 13.32 3.73
C GLN A 85 -9.87 14.37 4.60
N TRP A 86 -10.69 13.94 5.58
CA TRP A 86 -11.32 14.83 6.56
C TRP A 86 -10.32 15.81 7.18
N PHE A 87 -9.14 15.32 7.59
CA PHE A 87 -8.13 16.18 8.19
C PHE A 87 -7.51 17.19 7.21
N GLN A 88 -7.42 16.87 5.91
CA GLN A 88 -6.93 17.81 4.89
C GLN A 88 -7.96 18.89 4.55
N GLU A 89 -9.25 18.55 4.62
CA GLU A 89 -10.36 19.47 4.35
C GLU A 89 -10.59 20.49 5.48
N LEU A 90 -10.07 20.23 6.69
CA LEU A 90 -10.19 21.17 7.80
C LEU A 90 -9.49 22.51 7.49
N PRO A 91 -10.15 23.66 7.79
CA PRO A 91 -9.52 24.97 7.74
C PRO A 91 -8.23 25.02 8.56
N GLN A 92 -7.29 25.88 8.17
CA GLN A 92 -5.99 25.94 8.82
C GLN A 92 -6.10 26.25 10.32
N GLU A 93 -6.96 27.19 10.73
CA GLU A 93 -7.12 27.50 12.17
C GLU A 93 -7.66 26.30 12.94
N ARG A 94 -8.58 25.53 12.33
CA ARG A 94 -9.11 24.30 12.95
C ARG A 94 -8.02 23.25 13.13
N ARG A 95 -7.16 23.03 12.13
CA ARG A 95 -6.04 22.09 12.23
C ARG A 95 -5.05 22.51 13.32
N GLU A 96 -4.77 23.80 13.44
CA GLU A 96 -3.89 24.36 14.47
C GLU A 96 -4.48 24.22 15.88
N ALA A 97 -5.76 24.55 16.05
CA ALA A 97 -6.46 24.37 17.32
C ALA A 97 -6.44 22.91 17.79
N LEU A 98 -6.68 21.95 16.89
CA LEU A 98 -6.60 20.52 17.21
C LEU A 98 -5.17 20.12 17.60
N ARG A 99 -4.14 20.59 16.89
CA ARG A 99 -2.73 20.30 17.22
C ARG A 99 -2.31 20.88 18.57
N ASN A 100 -2.69 22.12 18.85
CA ASN A 100 -2.38 22.80 20.12
C ASN A 100 -3.06 22.07 21.28
N LYS A 101 -4.33 21.72 21.13
CA LYS A 101 -5.08 20.97 22.13
C LYS A 101 -4.50 19.57 22.38
N TRP A 102 -4.03 18.88 21.34
CA TRP A 102 -3.38 17.57 21.49
C TRP A 102 -2.07 17.63 22.29
N ARG A 103 -1.28 18.69 22.10
CA ARG A 103 0.01 18.89 22.79
C ARG A 103 -0.17 19.08 24.29
N THR A 104 -1.25 19.76 24.71
CA THR A 104 -1.51 20.06 26.13
C THR A 104 -2.19 18.92 26.90
N MET A 105 -2.74 17.91 26.21
CA MET A 105 -3.42 16.76 26.84
C MET A 105 -2.45 15.69 27.34
N SER A 106 -2.82 15.04 28.45
CA SER A 106 -2.19 13.81 28.94
C SER A 106 -2.47 12.61 28.01
N PRO A 107 -1.69 11.50 28.11
CA PRO A 107 -1.90 10.32 27.27
C PRO A 107 -3.33 9.73 27.32
N GLY A 108 -3.96 9.73 28.50
CA GLY A 108 -5.33 9.24 28.69
C GLY A 108 -6.38 10.13 28.02
N GLU A 109 -6.23 11.44 28.11
CA GLU A 109 -7.11 12.43 27.48
C GLU A 109 -7.00 12.40 25.96
N ARG A 110 -5.79 12.20 25.42
CA ARG A 110 -5.55 12.08 23.98
C ARG A 110 -6.36 10.94 23.34
N LYS A 111 -6.48 9.79 24.02
CA LYS A 111 -7.31 8.67 23.53
C LYS A 111 -8.77 9.09 23.37
N ARG A 112 -9.37 9.67 24.42
CA ARG A 112 -10.76 10.14 24.40
C ARG A 112 -10.98 11.25 23.37
N PHE A 113 -10.03 12.18 23.27
CA PHE A 113 -10.08 13.27 22.32
C PHE A 113 -10.05 12.78 20.86
N ARG A 114 -9.14 11.84 20.55
CA ARG A 114 -9.08 11.19 19.24
C ARG A 114 -10.39 10.50 18.91
N ASP A 115 -10.91 9.72 19.84
CA ASP A 115 -12.12 8.92 19.60
C ASP A 115 -13.35 9.84 19.38
N LYS A 116 -13.38 11.03 19.99
CA LYS A 116 -14.45 12.04 19.80
C LYS A 116 -14.37 12.83 18.48
N HIS A 117 -13.16 13.13 17.99
CA HIS A 117 -12.96 13.98 16.80
C HIS A 117 -12.71 13.17 15.52
N ARG A 118 -12.61 11.85 15.64
CA ARG A 118 -12.48 10.97 14.49
C ARG A 118 -13.87 10.78 13.86
N PRO A 119 -14.02 10.91 12.54
CA PRO A 119 -15.23 10.46 11.84
C PRO A 119 -15.39 8.94 11.92
#